data_AF-A0A7Z9XRD6-F1
#
_entry.id   AF-A0A7Z9XRD6-F1
#
_cell.length_a   1.000
_cell.length_b   1.000
_cell.length_c   1.000
_cell.angle_alpha   90.00
_cell.angle_beta   90.00
_cell.angle_gamma   90.00
#
_symmetry.space_group_name_H-M   'P 1'
#
loop_
_entity.id
_entity.type
_entity.pdbx_description
1 polymer ?
#
loop_
_entity_poly.entity_id
_entity_poly.type
_entity_poly.pdbx_seq_one_letter_code
_entity_poly.pdbx_strand_id
1 'polypeptide(L)'
;MKNYFLCAVATAALANPISAYSSDSRDVAELKQMIQQMKHEYEARIDALEARIKDAEEKAAVAETKADPAARVAVEAGKPSANGRGDSAFNPAISLVVQGSAASYSRDPEDWALPGFQVGGEAGLKPEGLSLTETELTASANVDDWFFAQATIG
;
A
#
# COMPACT_ATOMS: atom_id res chain seq x y z
N MET A 1 11.05 20.00 -73.82
CA MET A 1 11.97 18.95 -74.29
C MET A 1 13.29 19.19 -73.56
N LYS A 2 13.51 18.69 -72.34
CA LYS A 2 13.86 17.33 -71.88
C LYS A 2 15.25 16.85 -72.35
N ASN A 3 16.10 16.59 -71.35
CA ASN A 3 17.25 15.65 -71.27
C ASN A 3 18.66 16.27 -71.33
N TYR A 4 19.67 15.91 -70.53
CA TYR A 4 19.84 15.11 -69.30
C TYR A 4 21.33 15.18 -68.90
N PHE A 5 21.61 15.15 -67.59
CA PHE A 5 22.79 14.58 -66.89
C PHE A 5 24.23 14.78 -67.42
N LEU A 6 25.12 15.28 -66.55
CA LEU A 6 26.17 14.40 -66.01
C LEU A 6 26.83 14.94 -64.72
N CYS A 7 27.08 14.00 -63.81
CA CYS A 7 27.70 14.10 -62.50
C CYS A 7 29.07 14.82 -62.46
N ALA A 8 29.21 15.79 -61.57
CA ALA A 8 30.51 16.21 -61.03
C ALA A 8 30.35 17.02 -59.73
N VAL A 9 29.93 16.38 -58.63
CA VAL A 9 30.26 16.88 -57.27
C VAL A 9 30.56 15.68 -56.38
N ALA A 10 31.68 15.02 -56.67
CA ALA A 10 32.39 14.29 -55.63
C ALA A 10 33.09 15.34 -54.74
N THR A 11 33.09 15.08 -53.43
CA THR A 11 33.96 15.69 -52.41
C THR A 11 33.78 17.19 -52.15
N ALA A 12 32.72 17.55 -51.43
CA ALA A 12 32.75 18.70 -50.55
C ALA A 12 31.90 18.45 -49.30
N ALA A 13 32.58 18.45 -48.14
CA ALA A 13 32.01 18.61 -46.81
C ALA A 13 31.28 17.41 -46.17
N LEU A 14 32.03 16.33 -45.93
CA LEU A 14 31.95 15.53 -44.69
C LEU A 14 32.42 16.36 -43.47
N ALA A 15 31.90 17.58 -43.32
CA ALA A 15 32.25 18.51 -42.26
C ALA A 15 30.98 19.15 -41.71
N ASN A 16 30.03 18.31 -41.32
CA ASN A 16 29.10 18.71 -40.27
C ASN A 16 29.78 18.34 -38.96
N PRO A 17 30.18 19.31 -38.12
CA PRO A 17 30.63 18.99 -36.79
C PRO A 17 29.46 18.31 -36.10
N ILE A 18 29.62 17.03 -35.78
CA ILE A 18 28.90 16.45 -34.65
C ILE A 18 29.31 17.34 -33.49
N SER A 19 28.42 18.24 -33.08
CA SER A 19 28.58 19.00 -31.85
C SER A 19 28.67 17.99 -30.73
N ALA A 20 29.90 17.59 -30.43
CA ALA A 20 30.23 16.94 -29.19
C ALA A 20 29.80 17.92 -28.10
N TYR A 21 28.77 17.57 -27.34
CA TYR A 21 28.42 18.28 -26.12
C TYR A 21 29.65 18.19 -25.21
N SER A 22 30.51 19.22 -25.22
CA SER A 22 31.41 19.45 -24.10
C SER A 22 30.50 19.77 -22.93
N SER A 23 30.40 18.86 -21.97
CA SER A 23 29.73 19.16 -20.69
C SER A 23 30.41 20.42 -20.14
N ASP A 24 29.72 21.56 -20.18
CA ASP A 24 30.29 22.80 -19.69
C ASP A 24 30.48 22.62 -18.17
N SER A 25 31.60 23.09 -17.62
CA SER A 25 31.89 22.93 -16.19
C SER A 25 30.80 23.57 -15.31
N ARG A 26 30.03 24.51 -15.88
CA ARG A 26 28.84 25.13 -15.28
C ARG A 26 27.68 24.15 -15.13
N ASP A 27 27.37 23.37 -16.17
CA ASP A 27 26.29 22.37 -16.13
C ASP A 27 26.58 21.31 -15.04
N VAL A 28 27.85 20.91 -14.90
CA VAL A 28 28.28 19.97 -13.84
C VAL A 28 28.12 20.58 -12.45
N ALA A 29 28.36 21.88 -12.29
CA ALA A 29 28.16 22.58 -11.03
C ALA A 29 26.68 22.70 -10.67
N GLU A 30 25.83 23.01 -11.66
CA GLU A 30 24.37 23.07 -11.50
C GLU A 30 23.78 21.70 -11.15
N LEU A 31 24.20 20.63 -11.84
CA LEU A 31 23.80 19.26 -11.51
C LEU A 31 24.18 18.86 -10.09
N LYS A 32 25.37 19.25 -9.62
CA LYS A 32 25.78 19.01 -8.22
C LYS A 32 24.90 19.76 -7.23
N GLN A 33 24.55 21.02 -7.51
CA GLN A 33 23.63 21.79 -6.67
C GLN A 33 22.25 21.15 -6.62
N MET A 34 21.71 20.72 -7.76
CA MET A 34 20.42 20.04 -7.84
C MET A 34 20.43 18.72 -7.06
N ILE A 35 21.49 17.92 -7.15
CA ILE A 35 21.64 16.68 -6.37
C ILE A 35 21.69 16.97 -4.87
N GLN A 36 22.42 18.00 -4.44
CA GLN A 36 22.47 18.40 -3.03
C GLN A 36 21.10 18.86 -2.53
N GLN A 37 20.37 19.62 -3.34
CA GLN A 37 19.02 20.07 -3.02
C GLN A 37 18.04 18.89 -2.90
N MET A 38 18.04 17.97 -3.87
CA MET A 38 17.21 16.77 -3.81
C MET A 38 17.54 15.93 -2.59
N LYS A 39 18.84 15.73 -2.29
CA LYS A 39 19.28 14.98 -1.11
C LYS A 39 18.70 15.59 0.17
N HIS A 40 18.82 16.90 0.34
CA HIS A 40 18.30 17.60 1.51
C HIS A 40 16.77 17.48 1.62
N GLU A 41 16.05 17.59 0.50
CA GLU A 41 14.58 17.41 0.50
C GLU A 41 14.18 15.99 0.91
N TYR A 42 14.90 14.97 0.42
CA TYR A 42 14.65 13.58 0.80
C TYR A 42 14.98 13.30 2.26
N GLU A 43 16.11 13.80 2.77
CA GLU A 43 16.47 13.67 4.19
C GLU A 43 15.37 14.28 5.07
N ALA A 44 14.89 15.48 4.75
CA ALA A 44 13.80 16.12 5.49
C ALA A 44 12.49 15.32 5.43
N ARG A 45 12.15 14.72 4.29
CA ARG A 45 10.96 13.86 4.15
C ARG A 45 11.10 12.56 4.93
N ILE A 46 12.28 11.96 4.94
CA ILE A 46 12.58 10.73 5.69
C ILE A 46 12.45 11.02 7.18
N ASP A 47 13.06 12.08 7.70
CA ASP A 47 12.98 12.47 9.11
C ASP A 47 11.52 12.69 9.54
N ALA A 48 10.72 13.34 8.69
CA ALA A 48 9.30 13.56 8.96
C ALA A 48 8.49 12.24 8.97
N LEU A 49 8.83 11.28 8.11
CA LEU A 49 8.20 9.96 8.08
C LEU A 49 8.61 9.13 9.30
N GLU A 50 9.89 9.13 9.67
CA GLU A 50 10.40 8.44 10.85
C GLU A 50 9.74 8.97 12.12
N ALA A 51 9.59 10.29 12.26
CA ALA A 51 8.88 10.90 13.38
C ALA A 51 7.41 10.47 13.45
N ARG A 52 6.72 10.40 12.30
CA ARG A 52 5.32 9.94 12.22
C ARG A 52 5.18 8.46 12.54
N ILE A 53 6.11 7.63 12.08
CA ILE A 53 6.13 6.19 12.39
C ILE A 53 6.32 6.01 13.89
N LYS A 54 7.27 6.71 14.51
CA LYS A 54 7.50 6.62 15.95
C LYS A 54 6.26 7.04 16.77
N ASP A 55 5.60 8.13 16.43
CA ASP A 55 4.35 8.56 17.09
C ASP A 55 3.23 7.51 16.90
N ALA A 56 3.13 6.91 15.71
CA ALA A 56 2.16 5.84 15.45
C ALA A 56 2.47 4.56 16.25
N GLU A 57 3.74 4.16 16.35
CA GLU A 57 4.20 3.03 17.15
C GLU A 57 3.94 3.24 18.64
N GLU A 58 4.21 4.43 19.18
CA GLU A 58 3.91 4.76 20.57
C GLU A 58 2.40 4.70 20.84
N LYS A 59 1.58 5.24 19.95
CA LYS A 59 0.11 5.14 20.04
C LYS A 59 -0.38 3.70 19.95
N ALA A 60 0.19 2.90 19.06
CA ALA A 60 -0.11 1.48 18.92
C ALA A 60 0.28 0.70 20.18
N ALA A 61 1.46 0.94 20.76
CA ALA A 61 1.93 0.30 21.99
C ALA A 61 1.04 0.65 23.20
N VAL A 62 0.56 1.89 23.28
CA VAL A 62 -0.43 2.31 24.30
C VAL A 62 -1.78 1.64 24.08
N ALA A 63 -2.22 1.48 22.83
CA ALA A 63 -3.43 0.72 22.50
C ALA A 63 -3.28 -0.77 22.84
N GLU A 64 -2.10 -1.36 22.60
CA GLU A 64 -1.80 -2.75 22.90
C GLU A 64 -1.73 -2.99 24.41
N THR A 65 -1.15 -2.09 25.19
CA THR A 65 -1.08 -2.21 26.67
C THR A 65 -2.42 -1.93 27.35
N LYS A 66 -3.31 -1.16 26.72
CA LYS A 66 -4.71 -1.03 27.14
C LYS A 66 -5.60 -2.18 26.67
N ALA A 67 -5.15 -2.97 25.69
CA ALA A 67 -5.81 -4.20 25.30
C ALA A 67 -5.50 -5.28 26.35
N ASP A 68 -6.52 -5.63 27.13
CA ASP A 68 -6.50 -6.72 28.12
C ASP A 68 -5.82 -7.98 27.54
N PRO A 69 -4.93 -8.67 28.27
CA PRO A 69 -4.34 -9.94 27.82
C PRO A 69 -5.38 -11.03 27.53
N ALA A 70 -6.63 -10.87 27.98
CA ALA A 70 -7.77 -11.71 27.60
C ALA A 70 -8.13 -11.59 26.10
N ALA A 71 -7.82 -10.47 25.43
CA ALA A 71 -8.07 -10.28 24.00
C ALA A 71 -6.98 -10.91 23.11
N ARG A 72 -5.76 -11.10 23.64
CA ARG A 72 -4.61 -11.62 22.87
C ARG A 72 -4.66 -13.14 22.68
N VAL A 73 -5.29 -13.87 23.61
CA VAL A 73 -5.47 -15.33 23.51
C VAL A 73 -6.54 -15.70 22.46
N ALA A 74 -7.41 -14.76 22.07
CA ALA A 74 -8.47 -15.01 21.10
C ALA A 74 -8.00 -15.09 19.64
N VAL A 75 -6.81 -14.57 19.29
CA VAL A 75 -6.31 -14.52 17.90
C VAL A 75 -5.60 -15.83 17.49
N GLU A 76 -5.02 -16.59 18.43
CA GLU A 76 -4.40 -17.90 18.13
C GLU A 76 -5.37 -19.09 18.32
N ALA A 77 -6.51 -18.91 18.99
CA ALA A 77 -7.51 -19.95 19.19
C ALA A 77 -8.50 -19.99 18.00
N GLY A 78 -8.00 -20.27 16.79
CA GLY A 78 -8.79 -20.51 15.57
C GLY A 78 -9.66 -21.78 15.60
N LYS A 79 -10.13 -22.21 16.77
CA LYS A 79 -11.23 -23.15 16.96
C LYS A 79 -12.03 -22.65 18.15
N PRO A 80 -13.32 -22.27 17.99
CA PRO A 80 -14.16 -22.08 19.15
C PRO A 80 -14.20 -23.42 19.89
N SER A 81 -13.62 -23.45 21.09
CA SER A 81 -13.81 -24.57 21.99
C SER A 81 -15.30 -24.64 22.30
N ALA A 82 -15.98 -25.63 21.73
CA ALA A 82 -17.35 -26.00 22.11
C ALA A 82 -17.45 -26.51 23.57
N ASN A 83 -16.33 -26.52 24.31
CA ASN A 83 -16.24 -27.12 25.64
C ASN A 83 -15.87 -26.06 26.69
N GLY A 84 -16.70 -25.01 26.78
CA GLY A 84 -16.75 -24.10 27.92
C GLY A 84 -17.96 -24.41 28.79
N ARG A 85 -18.07 -25.64 29.30
CA ARG A 85 -19.11 -26.01 30.28
C ARG A 85 -18.67 -25.48 31.64
N GLY A 86 -18.87 -24.19 31.86
CA GLY A 86 -18.47 -23.47 33.07
C GLY A 86 -19.46 -22.35 33.36
N ASP A 87 -20.59 -22.73 33.95
CA ASP A 87 -21.41 -21.93 34.86
C ASP A 87 -21.41 -20.41 34.61
N SER A 88 -22.08 -19.98 33.54
CA SER A 88 -22.29 -18.57 33.20
C SER A 88 -23.76 -18.37 32.85
N ALA A 89 -24.62 -18.33 33.86
CA ALA A 89 -26.07 -18.29 33.68
C ALA A 89 -26.59 -17.02 32.97
N PHE A 90 -25.77 -15.98 32.75
CA PHE A 90 -26.19 -14.74 32.06
C PHE A 90 -25.02 -13.94 31.44
N ASN A 91 -23.96 -14.60 30.96
CA ASN A 91 -22.86 -13.92 30.24
C ASN A 91 -22.70 -14.53 28.84
N PRO A 92 -23.21 -13.89 27.76
CA PRO A 92 -23.05 -14.41 26.42
C PRO A 92 -21.56 -14.41 26.01
N ALA A 93 -21.12 -15.46 25.32
CA ALA A 93 -19.84 -15.44 24.62
C ALA A 93 -19.97 -14.54 23.40
N ILE A 94 -19.12 -13.52 23.30
CA ILE A 94 -19.12 -12.55 22.19
C ILE A 94 -17.78 -12.63 21.47
N SER A 95 -17.80 -12.75 20.15
CA SER A 95 -16.64 -12.75 19.26
C SER A 95 -16.82 -11.73 18.15
N LEU A 96 -15.78 -10.94 17.88
CA LEU A 96 -15.74 -9.97 16.78
C LEU A 96 -14.54 -10.30 15.89
N VAL A 97 -14.79 -10.59 14.62
CA VAL A 97 -13.76 -10.79 13.58
C VAL A 97 -13.73 -9.55 12.71
N VAL A 98 -12.56 -8.93 12.56
CA VAL A 98 -12.37 -7.76 11.71
C VAL A 98 -11.22 -8.03 10.76
N GLN A 99 -11.51 -8.06 9.46
CA GLN A 99 -10.51 -8.14 8.41
C GLN A 99 -10.42 -6.80 7.68
N GLY A 100 -9.27 -6.15 7.76
CA GLY A 100 -9.01 -4.90 7.04
C GLY A 100 -7.69 -4.96 6.28
N SER A 101 -7.54 -4.06 5.29
CA SER A 101 -6.28 -3.84 4.58
C SER A 101 -5.99 -2.36 4.40
N ALA A 102 -4.70 -2.01 4.38
CA ALA A 102 -4.23 -0.70 4.01
C ALA A 102 -3.49 -0.81 2.67
N ALA A 103 -3.88 -0.02 1.68
CA ALA A 103 -3.25 0.00 0.37
C ALA A 103 -2.71 1.41 0.06
N SER A 104 -1.53 1.47 -0.53
CA SER A 104 -0.95 2.71 -1.06
C SER A 104 -0.16 2.36 -2.31
N TYR A 105 -0.46 3.02 -3.41
CA TYR A 105 0.21 2.85 -4.68
C TYR A 105 0.95 4.13 -5.05
N SER A 106 1.86 4.00 -6.02
CA SER A 106 2.59 5.15 -6.58
C SER A 106 1.85 5.78 -7.76
N ARG A 107 0.77 5.15 -8.21
CA ARG A 107 -0.02 5.52 -9.38
C ARG A 107 -1.48 5.44 -9.01
N ASP A 108 -2.29 6.29 -9.64
CA ASP A 108 -3.72 6.32 -9.41
C ASP A 108 -4.36 4.94 -9.71
N PRO A 109 -5.04 4.29 -8.74
CA PRO A 109 -5.69 3.00 -8.95
C PRO A 109 -6.88 3.06 -9.92
N GLU A 110 -7.52 4.22 -10.13
CA GLU A 110 -8.65 4.35 -11.06
C GLU A 110 -8.22 4.28 -12.54
N ASP A 111 -7.03 4.82 -12.85
CA ASP A 111 -6.48 4.87 -14.20
C ASP A 111 -5.45 3.76 -14.49
N TRP A 112 -5.11 2.97 -13.48
CA TRP A 112 -4.09 1.94 -13.63
C TRP A 112 -4.61 0.70 -14.35
N ALA A 113 -3.88 0.28 -15.38
CA ALA A 113 -4.06 -1.01 -16.02
C ALA A 113 -2.69 -1.61 -16.38
N LEU A 114 -2.59 -2.95 -16.33
CA LEU A 114 -1.39 -3.66 -16.75
C LEU A 114 -1.35 -3.75 -18.29
N PRO A 115 -0.36 -3.14 -18.98
CA PRO A 115 -0.30 -3.17 -20.44
C PRO A 115 -0.22 -4.60 -20.98
N GLY A 116 -1.00 -4.88 -22.03
CA GLY A 116 -1.06 -6.21 -22.66
C GLY A 116 -1.98 -7.21 -21.97
N PHE A 117 -2.64 -6.83 -20.87
CA PHE A 117 -3.69 -7.62 -20.22
C PHE A 117 -5.03 -6.88 -20.30
N GLN A 118 -6.09 -7.60 -20.65
CA GLN A 118 -7.45 -7.10 -20.44
C GLN A 118 -7.84 -7.33 -18.99
N VAL A 119 -7.83 -6.27 -18.19
CA VAL A 119 -8.34 -6.27 -16.83
C VAL A 119 -9.87 -6.21 -16.88
N GLY A 120 -10.53 -7.23 -16.34
CA GLY A 120 -11.98 -7.19 -16.11
C GLY A 120 -12.34 -6.19 -15.02
N GLY A 121 -13.62 -5.83 -14.89
CA GLY A 121 -14.08 -4.77 -13.98
C GLY A 121 -13.69 -4.93 -12.50
N GLU A 122 -13.32 -6.13 -12.05
CA GLU A 122 -12.88 -6.41 -10.68
C GLU A 122 -11.39 -6.76 -10.56
N ALA A 123 -10.65 -6.77 -11.67
CA ALA A 123 -9.23 -7.12 -11.70
C ALA A 123 -8.31 -5.90 -11.52
N GLY A 124 -8.88 -4.71 -11.34
CA GLY A 124 -8.17 -3.48 -11.06
C GLY A 124 -7.58 -3.42 -9.65
N LEU A 125 -6.79 -2.38 -9.38
CA LEU A 125 -6.30 -2.12 -8.02
C LEU A 125 -7.49 -1.78 -7.12
N LYS A 126 -7.48 -2.31 -5.89
CA LYS A 126 -8.43 -1.89 -4.86
C LYS A 126 -8.21 -0.41 -4.52
N PRO A 127 -9.22 0.32 -4.04
CA PRO A 127 -9.05 1.71 -3.60
C PRO A 127 -7.89 1.88 -2.62
N GLU A 128 -7.17 3.00 -2.73
CA GLU A 128 -6.13 3.36 -1.76
C GLU A 128 -6.71 3.72 -0.40
N GLY A 129 -5.88 3.61 0.63
CA GLY A 129 -6.20 3.93 2.00
C GLY A 129 -6.61 2.71 2.81
N LEU A 130 -7.34 2.97 3.90
CA LEU A 130 -7.84 1.95 4.80
C LEU A 130 -9.13 1.35 4.26
N SER A 131 -9.24 0.04 4.31
CA SER A 131 -10.40 -0.72 3.88
C SER A 131 -10.75 -1.77 4.92
N LEU A 132 -12.04 -2.00 5.11
CA LEU A 132 -12.58 -3.15 5.83
C LEU A 132 -13.16 -4.11 4.80
N THR A 133 -12.71 -5.36 4.86
CA THR A 133 -13.14 -6.44 3.97
C THR A 133 -14.23 -7.27 4.65
N GLU A 134 -14.03 -7.66 5.90
CA GLU A 134 -14.97 -8.51 6.63
C GLU A 134 -15.14 -7.98 8.06
N THR A 135 -16.37 -8.02 8.56
CA THR A 135 -16.68 -7.71 9.96
C THR A 135 -17.78 -8.66 10.39
N GLU A 136 -17.46 -9.61 11.26
CA GLU A 136 -18.44 -10.57 11.77
C GLU A 136 -18.54 -10.47 13.30
N LEU A 137 -19.74 -10.25 13.80
CA LEU A 137 -20.08 -10.30 15.21
C LEU A 137 -20.89 -11.58 15.50
N THR A 138 -20.35 -12.44 16.33
CA THR A 138 -21.03 -13.65 16.81
C THR A 138 -21.26 -13.55 18.31
N ALA A 139 -22.50 -13.82 18.73
CA ALA A 139 -22.89 -13.93 20.14
C ALA A 139 -23.58 -15.27 20.39
N SER A 140 -23.25 -15.93 21.50
CA SER A 140 -23.88 -17.20 21.88
C SER A 140 -24.08 -17.35 23.39
N ALA A 141 -25.17 -17.99 23.79
CA ALA A 141 -25.55 -18.20 25.20
C ALA A 141 -26.55 -19.35 25.35
N ASN A 142 -26.64 -19.89 26.57
CA ASN A 142 -27.79 -20.71 26.95
C ASN A 142 -29.03 -19.81 27.08
N VAL A 143 -30.16 -20.24 26.52
CA VAL A 143 -31.46 -19.55 26.64
C VAL A 143 -32.21 -20.09 27.85
N ASP A 144 -32.22 -21.41 28.01
CA ASP A 144 -32.74 -22.14 29.16
C ASP A 144 -32.00 -23.49 29.30
N ASP A 145 -32.53 -24.39 30.15
CA ASP A 145 -31.92 -25.70 30.41
C ASP A 145 -31.80 -26.59 29.16
N TRP A 146 -32.61 -26.33 28.13
CA TRP A 146 -32.78 -27.20 26.97
C TRP A 146 -32.33 -26.55 25.65
N PHE A 147 -32.30 -25.22 25.59
CA PHE A 147 -31.97 -24.47 24.38
C PHE A 147 -30.71 -23.64 24.53
N PHE A 148 -29.83 -23.77 23.53
CA PHE A 148 -28.67 -22.92 23.30
C PHE A 148 -28.89 -22.10 22.04
N ALA A 149 -28.57 -20.81 22.08
CA ALA A 149 -28.71 -19.90 20.94
C ALA A 149 -27.36 -19.33 20.53
N GLN A 150 -27.21 -19.15 19.22
CA GLN A 150 -26.12 -18.41 18.60
C GLN A 150 -26.69 -17.52 17.50
N ALA A 151 -26.20 -16.28 17.43
CA ALA A 151 -26.47 -15.35 16.35
C ALA A 151 -25.16 -14.82 15.80
N THR A 152 -25.08 -14.69 14.48
CA THR A 152 -23.93 -14.19 13.73
C THR A 152 -24.41 -13.12 12.77
N ILE A 153 -23.75 -11.95 12.75
CA ILE A 153 -24.10 -10.80 11.91
C ILE A 153 -22.81 -10.32 11.25
N GLY A 154 -22.83 -10.14 9.92
CA GLY A 154 -21.74 -9.58 9.13
C GLY A 154 -22.22 -8.92 7.85
#